data_AF-A0A3B9CSD0-F1
#
_entry.id   AF-A0A3B9CSD0-F1
#
_cell.length_a   1.000
_cell.length_b   1.000
_cell.length_c   1.000
_cell.angle_alpha   90.00
_cell.angle_beta   90.00
_cell.angle_gamma   90.00
#
_symmetry.space_group_name_H-M   'P 1'
#
loop_
_entity.id
_entity.type
_entity.pdbx_description
1 polymer ?
#
loop_
_entity_poly.entity_id
_entity_poly.type
_entity_poly.pdbx_seq_one_letter_code
_entity_poly.pdbx_strand_id
1 'polypeptide(L)'
;MTFGTFFSPIPQLFWSVYESGPFVRCIHCEVPLLAANAYAVQKRMVGDESVFEMALCERCCGGIQYSEETKEKITEYMAKFFEHRAVKLLESSDGPHVIDVSEVEDEETGQAMIRECLDYCLICRTPRNECHRYSATAHCRLQELIAQISPVSRTPLMVCDKCELGMAELISKETRDSWDRFVEEHFDGPPGIELDSPSSYPIAF
;
A
#
# COMPACT_ATOMS: atom_id res chain seq x y z
N MET A 1 -2.02 -0.66 22.67
CA MET A 1 -2.22 -1.08 21.27
C MET A 1 -1.14 -2.09 20.95
N THR A 2 -1.51 -3.22 20.38
CA THR A 2 -0.55 -4.25 19.94
C THR A 2 0.17 -3.77 18.70
N PHE A 3 1.49 -3.96 18.66
CA PHE A 3 2.35 -3.70 17.50
C PHE A 3 3.10 -4.99 17.20
N GLY A 4 3.35 -5.27 15.93
CA GLY A 4 3.91 -6.57 15.56
C GLY A 4 4.09 -6.74 14.06
N THR A 5 4.92 -7.73 13.73
CA THR A 5 4.99 -8.31 12.40
C THR A 5 4.38 -9.70 12.49
N PHE A 6 3.42 -10.02 11.61
CA PHE A 6 2.79 -11.34 11.57
C PHE A 6 2.33 -11.69 10.16
N PHE A 7 2.05 -12.97 9.94
CA PHE A 7 1.55 -13.49 8.67
C PHE A 7 0.05 -13.76 8.76
N SER A 8 -0.64 -13.61 7.63
CA SER A 8 -2.08 -13.79 7.55
C SER A 8 -2.47 -14.24 6.14
N PRO A 9 -3.54 -15.04 5.96
CA PRO A 9 -4.12 -15.27 4.64
C PRO A 9 -4.36 -13.96 3.88
N ILE A 10 -4.03 -13.96 2.58
CA ILE A 10 -4.20 -12.77 1.73
C ILE A 10 -5.70 -12.41 1.64
N PRO A 11 -6.12 -11.21 2.11
CA PRO A 11 -7.50 -10.77 2.01
C PRO A 11 -7.99 -10.75 0.56
N GLN A 12 -9.28 -11.03 0.33
CA GLN A 12 -9.89 -11.01 -1.02
C GLN A 12 -9.73 -9.68 -1.74
N LEU A 13 -9.60 -8.57 -1.00
CA LEU A 13 -9.29 -7.26 -1.57
C LEU A 13 -8.01 -7.27 -2.41
N PHE A 14 -7.05 -8.17 -2.12
CA PHE A 14 -5.77 -8.29 -2.81
C PHE A 14 -5.71 -9.50 -3.76
N TRP A 15 -6.83 -10.18 -4.02
CA TRP A 15 -6.89 -11.23 -5.05
C TRP A 15 -7.02 -10.60 -6.42
N SER A 16 -6.37 -11.14 -7.44
CA SER A 16 -6.59 -10.70 -8.82
C SER A 16 -8.04 -10.93 -9.23
N VAL A 17 -8.63 -9.90 -9.86
CA VAL A 17 -9.94 -10.01 -10.48
C VAL A 17 -9.91 -11.02 -11.62
N TYR A 18 -8.85 -11.01 -12.43
CA TYR A 18 -8.72 -11.88 -13.59
C TYR A 18 -8.49 -13.35 -13.24
N GLU A 19 -7.68 -13.62 -12.21
CA GLU A 19 -7.34 -14.99 -11.80
C GLU A 19 -8.36 -15.58 -10.81
N SER A 20 -9.30 -14.77 -10.30
CA SER A 20 -10.27 -15.17 -9.28
C SER A 20 -9.61 -15.79 -8.04
N GLY A 21 -8.48 -15.21 -7.61
CA GLY A 21 -7.63 -15.72 -6.55
C GLY A 21 -6.36 -14.88 -6.36
N PRO A 22 -5.41 -15.30 -5.51
CA PRO A 22 -4.13 -14.60 -5.36
C PRO A 22 -3.37 -14.51 -6.68
N PHE A 23 -2.67 -13.39 -6.90
CA PHE A 23 -1.82 -13.20 -8.07
C PHE A 23 -0.78 -14.32 -8.17
N VAL A 24 -0.57 -14.86 -9.38
CA VAL A 24 0.40 -15.94 -9.60
C VAL A 24 1.73 -15.47 -10.19
N ARG A 25 1.76 -14.31 -10.88
CA ARG A 25 2.96 -13.82 -11.59
C ARG A 25 3.21 -12.34 -11.37
N CYS A 26 4.49 -11.97 -11.40
CA CYS A 26 4.92 -10.57 -11.49
C CYS A 26 4.52 -9.99 -12.85
N ILE A 27 3.86 -8.83 -12.87
CA ILE A 27 3.44 -8.18 -14.13
C ILE A 27 4.63 -7.80 -15.02
N HIS A 28 5.80 -7.50 -14.42
CA HIS A 28 6.96 -7.03 -15.17
C HIS A 28 7.86 -8.14 -15.70
N CYS A 29 8.25 -9.09 -14.85
CA CYS A 29 9.22 -10.13 -15.22
C CYS A 29 8.63 -11.54 -15.31
N GLU A 30 7.31 -11.68 -15.13
CA GLU A 30 6.55 -12.93 -15.20
C GLU A 30 6.98 -14.06 -14.26
N VAL A 31 7.92 -13.78 -13.34
CA VAL A 31 8.36 -14.76 -12.34
C VAL A 31 7.16 -15.21 -11.52
N PRO A 32 7.00 -16.52 -11.28
CA PRO A 32 5.98 -17.01 -10.36
C PRO A 32 6.16 -16.38 -8.98
N LEU A 33 5.12 -15.76 -8.43
CA LEU A 33 5.21 -15.03 -7.16
C LEU A 33 5.49 -15.97 -5.96
N LEU A 34 5.10 -17.24 -6.07
CA LEU A 34 5.46 -18.28 -5.10
C LEU A 34 6.96 -18.64 -5.13
N ALA A 35 7.65 -18.36 -6.24
CA ALA A 35 9.10 -18.54 -6.36
C ALA A 35 9.89 -17.26 -6.04
N ALA A 36 9.20 -16.11 -5.88
CA ALA A 36 9.81 -14.88 -5.40
C ALA A 36 9.94 -14.91 -3.88
N ASN A 37 10.90 -14.15 -3.32
CA ASN A 37 11.06 -14.08 -1.87
C ASN A 37 9.96 -13.24 -1.21
N ALA A 38 9.59 -12.11 -1.82
CA ALA A 38 8.41 -11.32 -1.48
C ALA A 38 7.85 -10.60 -2.73
N TYR A 39 6.62 -10.10 -2.62
CA TYR A 39 5.97 -9.31 -3.66
C TYR A 39 5.00 -8.29 -3.06
N ALA A 40 4.75 -7.21 -3.78
CA ALA A 40 3.73 -6.23 -3.45
C ALA A 40 2.52 -6.43 -4.36
N VAL A 41 1.32 -6.34 -3.78
CA VAL A 41 0.06 -6.25 -4.51
C VAL A 41 -0.49 -4.86 -4.32
N GLN A 42 -0.95 -4.26 -5.41
CA GLN A 42 -1.53 -2.94 -5.41
C GLN A 42 -2.83 -2.94 -6.18
N LYS A 43 -3.82 -2.22 -5.63
CA LYS A 43 -5.14 -2.05 -6.22
C LYS A 43 -5.61 -0.62 -6.14
N ARG A 44 -6.29 -0.18 -7.19
CA ARG A 44 -7.08 1.05 -7.24
C ARG A 44 -8.55 0.68 -7.38
N MET A 45 -9.37 1.26 -6.50
CA MET A 45 -10.79 0.99 -6.44
C MET A 45 -11.60 2.23 -6.83
N VAL A 46 -12.65 2.03 -7.61
CA VAL A 46 -13.70 3.02 -7.90
C VAL A 46 -15.05 2.36 -7.59
N GLY A 47 -15.73 2.84 -6.55
CA GLY A 47 -16.84 2.10 -5.94
C GLY A 47 -16.36 0.73 -5.45
N ASP A 48 -17.00 -0.33 -5.94
CA ASP A 48 -16.65 -1.73 -5.62
C ASP A 48 -15.78 -2.40 -6.70
N GLU A 49 -15.38 -1.67 -7.73
CA GLU A 49 -14.64 -2.20 -8.88
C GLU A 49 -13.15 -1.86 -8.79
N SER A 50 -12.30 -2.84 -9.10
CA SER A 50 -10.86 -2.64 -9.24
C SER A 50 -10.56 -2.15 -10.65
N VAL A 51 -10.30 -0.85 -10.81
CA VAL A 51 -9.98 -0.24 -12.11
C VAL A 51 -8.51 -0.39 -12.49
N PHE A 52 -7.66 -0.66 -11.50
CA PHE A 52 -6.26 -0.97 -11.70
C PHE A 52 -5.80 -1.96 -10.64
N GLU A 53 -5.06 -2.98 -11.06
CA GLU A 53 -4.45 -3.94 -10.16
C GLU A 53 -3.11 -4.42 -10.71
N MET A 54 -2.16 -4.69 -9.83
CA MET A 54 -0.89 -5.28 -10.20
C MET A 54 -0.29 -6.08 -9.05
N ALA A 55 0.61 -6.99 -9.42
CA ALA A 55 1.54 -7.59 -8.48
C ALA A 55 2.97 -7.53 -9.03
N LEU A 56 3.90 -7.11 -8.18
CA LEU A 56 5.31 -6.97 -8.51
C LEU A 56 6.17 -7.74 -7.52
N CYS A 57 7.09 -8.56 -8.01
CA CYS A 57 8.08 -9.18 -7.13
C CYS A 57 9.02 -8.12 -6.54
N GLU A 58 9.63 -8.40 -5.39
CA GLU A 58 10.52 -7.47 -4.68
C GLU A 58 11.60 -6.83 -5.58
N ARG A 59 12.13 -7.58 -6.55
CA ARG A 59 13.16 -7.09 -7.49
C ARG A 59 12.61 -6.02 -8.43
N CYS A 60 11.37 -6.18 -8.87
CA CYS A 60 10.71 -5.24 -9.77
C CYS A 60 10.15 -4.04 -9.01
N CYS A 61 9.63 -4.23 -7.79
CA CYS A 61 9.28 -3.10 -6.91
C CYS A 61 10.48 -2.19 -6.67
N GLY A 62 11.65 -2.76 -6.31
CA GLY A 62 12.88 -1.99 -6.12
C GLY A 62 13.47 -1.40 -7.41
N GLY A 63 13.00 -1.86 -8.57
CA GLY A 63 13.39 -1.35 -9.89
C GLY A 63 12.61 -0.09 -10.30
N ILE A 64 11.47 0.21 -9.67
CA ILE A 64 10.74 1.45 -9.90
C ILE A 64 11.49 2.58 -9.20
N GLN A 65 12.10 3.45 -10.00
CA GLN A 65 13.02 4.48 -9.51
C GLN A 65 12.25 5.67 -8.93
N TYR A 66 12.15 5.72 -7.61
CA TYR A 66 11.82 6.95 -6.89
C TYR A 66 13.08 7.79 -6.75
N SER A 67 13.02 9.03 -7.25
CA SER A 67 14.06 10.02 -6.96
C SER A 67 14.14 10.29 -5.45
N GLU A 68 15.33 10.64 -4.97
CA GLU A 68 15.53 11.01 -3.55
C GLU A 68 14.62 12.19 -3.15
N GLU A 69 14.43 13.16 -4.05
CA GLU A 69 13.50 14.28 -3.85
C GLU A 69 12.06 13.81 -3.57
N THR A 70 11.58 12.80 -4.32
CA THR A 70 10.23 12.26 -4.11
C THR A 70 10.14 11.54 -2.75
N LYS A 71 11.16 10.73 -2.42
CA LYS A 71 11.21 10.01 -1.14
C LYS A 71 11.19 10.97 0.04
N GLU A 72 12.01 12.02 0.01
CA GLU A 72 12.08 13.04 1.05
C GLU A 72 10.74 13.76 1.21
N LYS A 73 10.16 14.28 0.11
CA LYS A 73 8.90 15.03 0.17
C LYS A 73 7.72 14.19 0.65
N ILE A 74 7.60 12.94 0.19
CA ILE A 74 6.55 12.02 0.66
C ILE A 74 6.78 11.69 2.13
N THR A 75 8.02 11.41 2.55
CA THR A 75 8.34 11.12 3.95
C THR A 75 7.96 12.28 4.86
N GLU A 76 8.31 13.51 4.50
CA GLU A 76 7.93 14.72 5.24
C GLU A 76 6.41 14.94 5.27
N TYR A 77 5.74 14.70 4.14
CA TYR A 77 4.28 14.82 4.07
C TYR A 77 3.61 13.83 5.01
N MET A 78 4.00 12.56 4.95
CA MET A 78 3.48 11.50 5.81
C MET A 78 3.80 11.75 7.28
N ALA A 79 5.02 12.22 7.58
CA ALA A 79 5.45 12.54 8.93
C ALA A 79 4.53 13.57 9.62
N LYS A 80 4.04 14.59 8.91
CA LYS A 80 3.08 15.56 9.48
C LYS A 80 1.79 14.91 9.98
N PHE A 81 1.31 13.87 9.32
CA PHE A 81 0.10 13.14 9.73
C PHE A 81 0.39 12.09 10.81
N PHE A 82 1.58 11.48 10.77
CA PHE A 82 2.00 10.51 11.77
C PHE A 82 2.50 11.15 13.06
N GLU A 83 3.09 12.34 13.04
CA GLU A 83 3.47 13.10 14.23
C GLU A 83 2.26 13.38 15.11
N HIS A 84 1.11 13.78 14.53
CA HIS A 84 -0.13 13.90 15.32
C HIS A 84 -0.61 12.58 15.92
N ARG A 85 -0.28 11.44 15.29
CA ARG A 85 -0.65 10.10 15.74
C ARG A 85 0.30 9.60 16.84
N ALA A 86 1.60 9.78 16.64
CA ALA A 86 2.65 9.48 17.59
C ALA A 86 2.56 10.41 18.80
N VAL A 87 2.41 11.73 18.65
CA VAL A 87 2.26 12.67 19.76
C VAL A 87 1.03 12.35 20.61
N LYS A 88 -0.14 12.01 20.03
CA LYS A 88 -1.28 11.51 20.82
C LYS A 88 -1.02 10.20 21.57
N LEU A 89 -0.13 9.34 21.06
CA LEU A 89 0.30 8.09 21.70
C LEU A 89 1.39 8.35 22.78
N LEU A 90 2.19 9.40 22.61
CA LEU A 90 3.31 9.79 23.47
C LEU A 90 2.86 10.72 24.62
N GLU A 91 1.81 11.52 24.43
CA GLU A 91 1.19 12.37 25.47
C GLU A 91 0.58 11.56 26.62
N SER A 92 0.42 10.24 26.46
CA SER A 92 -0.10 9.34 27.50
C SER A 92 0.97 8.71 28.41
N SER A 93 2.26 9.07 28.32
CA SER A 93 3.28 8.42 29.16
C SER A 93 4.61 9.19 29.30
N ASP A 94 5.02 9.45 30.54
CA ASP A 94 6.33 10.01 30.93
C ASP A 94 7.46 8.97 30.75
N GLY A 95 8.26 9.06 29.68
CA GLY A 95 9.55 8.34 29.56
C GLY A 95 9.91 7.82 28.16
N PRO A 96 11.17 7.38 27.92
CA PRO A 96 11.57 6.78 26.65
C PRO A 96 10.79 5.49 26.38
N HIS A 97 10.04 5.46 25.27
CA HIS A 97 9.22 4.31 24.89
C HIS A 97 10.07 3.25 24.20
N VAL A 98 10.29 2.14 24.89
CA VAL A 98 10.57 0.87 24.22
C VAL A 98 9.25 0.39 23.65
N ILE A 99 9.10 0.41 22.32
CA ILE A 99 7.96 -0.22 21.65
C ILE A 99 8.21 -1.73 21.75
N ASP A 100 7.45 -2.40 22.60
CA ASP A 100 7.45 -3.86 22.64
C ASP A 100 6.75 -4.37 21.37
N VAL A 101 7.55 -4.90 20.45
CA VAL A 101 7.05 -5.55 19.23
C VAL A 101 6.77 -7.00 19.64
N SER A 102 5.56 -7.27 20.12
CA SER A 102 5.15 -8.63 20.41
C SER A 102 4.73 -9.32 19.10
N GLU A 103 5.16 -10.56 18.89
CA GLU A 103 4.57 -11.40 17.84
C GLU A 103 3.07 -11.53 18.15
N VAL A 104 2.22 -11.24 17.16
CA VAL A 104 0.77 -11.45 17.32
C VAL A 104 0.54 -12.95 17.18
N GLU A 105 0.45 -13.64 18.31
CA GLU A 105 0.29 -15.10 18.34
C GLU A 105 -1.13 -15.55 18.01
N ASP A 106 -2.14 -14.70 18.22
CA ASP A 106 -3.53 -15.04 17.97
C ASP A 106 -4.04 -14.50 16.62
N GLU A 107 -4.54 -15.42 15.79
CA GLU A 107 -4.99 -15.14 14.42
C GLU A 107 -6.13 -14.11 14.38
N GLU A 108 -7.06 -14.15 15.34
CA GLU A 108 -8.23 -13.27 15.36
C GLU A 108 -7.84 -11.80 15.57
N THR A 109 -6.93 -11.51 16.50
CA THR A 109 -6.39 -10.17 16.71
C THR A 109 -5.60 -9.71 15.49
N GLY A 110 -4.78 -10.57 14.90
CA GLY A 110 -4.05 -10.24 13.67
C GLY A 110 -4.98 -9.84 12.52
N GLN A 111 -6.05 -10.61 12.30
CA GLN A 111 -7.08 -10.30 11.31
C GLN A 111 -7.81 -8.99 11.63
N ALA A 112 -8.15 -8.74 12.90
CA ALA A 112 -8.79 -7.48 13.31
C ALA A 112 -7.89 -6.27 13.04
N MET A 113 -6.59 -6.39 13.30
CA MET A 113 -5.62 -5.34 13.04
C MET A 113 -5.44 -5.06 11.54
N ILE A 114 -5.41 -6.10 10.70
CA ILE A 114 -5.38 -5.96 9.24
C ILE A 114 -6.64 -5.25 8.75
N ARG A 115 -7.83 -5.66 9.22
CA ARG A 115 -9.10 -4.99 8.88
C ARG A 115 -9.06 -3.51 9.24
N GLU A 116 -8.58 -3.16 10.42
CA GLU A 116 -8.47 -1.76 10.84
C GLU A 116 -7.55 -0.94 9.91
N CYS A 117 -6.47 -1.53 9.38
CA CYS A 117 -5.58 -0.86 8.44
C CYS A 117 -6.23 -0.62 7.07
N LEU A 118 -7.22 -1.44 6.70
CA LEU A 118 -7.92 -1.34 5.42
C LEU A 118 -9.25 -0.57 5.53
N ASP A 119 -9.84 -0.44 6.71
CA ASP A 119 -11.11 0.25 6.92
C ASP A 119 -10.97 1.78 6.95
N TYR A 120 -9.76 2.31 7.08
CA TYR A 120 -9.52 3.75 7.18
C TYR A 120 -8.30 4.16 6.37
N CYS A 121 -8.37 5.33 5.74
CA CYS A 121 -7.21 5.95 5.10
C CYS A 121 -6.05 6.07 6.10
N LEU A 122 -4.87 5.60 5.71
CA LEU A 122 -3.65 5.62 6.52
C LEU A 122 -3.32 7.05 7.02
N ILE A 123 -3.59 8.04 6.16
CA ILE A 123 -3.18 9.44 6.31
C ILE A 123 -4.26 10.23 7.07
N CYS A 124 -5.47 10.35 6.51
CA CYS A 124 -6.52 11.22 7.06
C CYS A 124 -7.59 10.49 7.87
N ARG A 125 -7.53 9.15 7.98
CA ARG A 125 -8.52 8.30 8.66
C ARG A 125 -9.95 8.39 8.12
N THR A 126 -10.16 8.92 6.92
CA THR A 126 -11.48 8.81 6.25
C THR A 126 -11.85 7.33 6.13
N PRO A 127 -13.06 6.92 6.58
CA PRO A 127 -13.54 5.55 6.45
C PRO A 127 -13.59 5.09 5.00
N ARG A 128 -13.21 3.85 4.73
CA ARG A 128 -13.20 3.28 3.37
C ARG A 128 -14.57 3.31 2.71
N ASN A 129 -15.64 3.07 3.48
CA ASN A 129 -17.02 3.08 2.98
C ASN A 129 -17.54 4.49 2.64
N GLU A 130 -16.83 5.55 3.03
CA GLU A 130 -17.10 6.94 2.61
C GLU A 130 -16.25 7.35 1.39
N CYS A 131 -15.30 6.51 0.96
CA CYS A 131 -14.45 6.75 -0.19
C CYS A 131 -15.07 6.13 -1.45
N HIS A 132 -15.46 6.97 -2.42
CA HIS A 132 -15.78 6.46 -3.76
C HIS A 132 -14.52 5.97 -4.50
N ARG A 133 -13.35 6.55 -4.19
CA ARG A 133 -12.06 6.18 -4.77
C ARG A 133 -11.00 5.99 -3.68
N TYR A 134 -10.23 4.91 -3.77
CA TYR A 134 -9.11 4.65 -2.87
C TYR A 134 -8.13 3.65 -3.49
N SER A 135 -6.91 3.63 -2.96
CA SER A 135 -5.89 2.64 -3.30
C SER A 135 -5.57 1.78 -2.09
N ALA A 136 -5.23 0.51 -2.33
CA ALA A 136 -4.82 -0.43 -1.30
C ALA A 136 -3.55 -1.14 -1.72
N THR A 137 -2.62 -1.29 -0.78
CA THR A 137 -1.33 -1.97 -1.00
C THR A 137 -1.08 -3.00 0.10
N ALA A 138 -0.55 -4.16 -0.29
CA ALA A 138 -0.12 -5.21 0.62
C ALA A 138 1.26 -5.75 0.21
N HIS A 139 2.03 -6.18 1.21
CA HIS A 139 3.22 -7.01 1.01
C HIS A 139 2.89 -8.44 1.31
N CYS A 140 3.38 -9.34 0.47
CA CYS A 140 3.07 -10.75 0.51
C CYS A 140 4.32 -11.59 0.34
N ARG A 141 4.27 -12.80 0.88
CA ARG A 141 5.27 -13.86 0.69
C ARG A 141 4.52 -15.18 0.58
N LEU A 142 4.86 -15.96 -0.44
CA LEU A 142 4.10 -17.16 -0.78
C LEU A 142 2.60 -16.82 -0.93
N GLN A 143 1.73 -17.41 -0.13
CA GLN A 143 0.27 -17.15 -0.12
C GLN A 143 -0.19 -16.39 1.12
N GLU A 144 0.73 -15.70 1.79
CA GLU A 144 0.46 -14.96 3.00
C GLU A 144 0.77 -13.48 2.80
N LEU A 145 -0.07 -12.64 3.40
CA LEU A 145 0.18 -11.24 3.62
C LEU A 145 1.15 -11.10 4.80
N ILE A 146 2.13 -10.22 4.65
CA ILE A 146 3.03 -9.78 5.72
C ILE A 146 2.42 -8.51 6.30
N ALA A 147 1.86 -8.60 7.51
CA ALA A 147 1.37 -7.45 8.24
C ALA A 147 2.50 -6.90 9.10
N GLN A 148 2.84 -5.63 8.93
CA GLN A 148 3.78 -4.92 9.80
C GLN A 148 3.07 -3.70 10.35
N ILE A 149 2.73 -3.73 11.65
CA ILE A 149 1.89 -2.71 12.28
C ILE A 149 2.69 -2.04 13.40
N SER A 150 3.05 -0.78 13.16
CA SER A 150 3.79 0.07 14.10
C SER A 150 3.09 1.43 14.26
N PRO A 151 3.55 2.29 15.19
CA PRO A 151 2.99 3.64 15.36
C PRO A 151 3.14 4.54 14.12
N VAL A 152 4.22 4.35 13.34
CA VAL A 152 4.61 5.25 12.24
C VAL A 152 4.47 4.62 10.85
N SER A 153 4.28 3.31 10.78
CA SER A 153 4.10 2.58 9.53
C SER A 153 3.19 1.38 9.74
N ARG A 154 2.26 1.16 8.80
CA ARG A 154 1.33 0.03 8.82
C ARG A 154 1.21 -0.55 7.42
N THR A 155 1.40 -1.86 7.31
CA THR A 155 1.10 -2.66 6.11
C THR A 155 0.20 -3.84 6.52
N PRO A 156 -0.84 -4.17 5.73
CA PRO A 156 -1.25 -3.50 4.50
C PRO A 156 -1.82 -2.10 4.79
N LEU A 157 -2.04 -1.31 3.74
CA LEU A 157 -2.55 0.06 3.87
C LEU A 157 -3.64 0.35 2.85
N MET A 158 -4.52 1.29 3.20
CA MET A 158 -5.45 1.95 2.30
C MET A 158 -5.19 3.46 2.32
N VAL A 159 -5.23 4.12 1.16
CA VAL A 159 -5.14 5.57 1.02
C VAL A 159 -6.33 6.08 0.21
N CYS A 160 -7.03 7.09 0.72
CA CYS A 160 -8.14 7.70 -0.02
C CYS A 160 -7.62 8.60 -1.15
N ASP A 161 -8.46 8.80 -2.17
CA ASP A 161 -8.16 9.61 -3.36
C ASP A 161 -7.62 11.01 -3.03
N LYS A 162 -8.22 11.71 -2.06
CA LYS A 162 -7.76 13.03 -1.64
C LYS A 162 -6.29 13.03 -1.18
N CYS A 163 -5.91 12.05 -0.37
CA CYS A 163 -4.54 11.97 0.16
C CYS A 163 -3.57 11.48 -0.91
N GLU A 164 -4.01 10.60 -1.80
CA GLU A 164 -3.21 10.13 -2.92
C GLU A 164 -2.89 11.25 -3.91
N LEU A 165 -3.87 12.10 -4.25
CA LEU A 165 -3.66 13.30 -5.07
C LEU A 165 -2.67 14.27 -4.41
N GLY A 166 -2.80 14.48 -3.09
CA GLY A 166 -1.86 15.29 -2.33
C GLY A 166 -0.42 14.74 -2.36
N MET A 167 -0.25 13.42 -2.36
CA MET A 167 1.07 12.80 -2.54
C MET A 167 1.55 12.90 -3.98
N ALA A 168 0.68 12.72 -4.97
CA ALA A 168 1.02 12.77 -6.39
C ALA A 168 1.58 14.14 -6.81
N GLU A 169 1.14 15.23 -6.17
CA GLU A 169 1.70 16.60 -6.35
C GLU A 169 3.15 16.74 -5.89
N LEU A 170 3.62 15.87 -4.98
CA LEU A 170 4.98 15.90 -4.43
C LEU A 170 5.98 15.12 -5.27
N ILE A 171 5.47 14.31 -6.21
CA ILE A 171 6.28 13.40 -7.02
C ILE A 171 7.05 14.20 -8.05
N SER A 172 8.38 14.05 -8.02
CA SER A 172 9.27 14.72 -8.98
C SER A 172 8.95 14.30 -10.41
N LYS A 173 9.36 15.13 -11.38
CA LYS A 173 9.22 14.80 -12.79
C LYS A 173 9.92 13.48 -13.14
N GLU A 174 11.12 13.23 -12.62
CA GLU A 174 11.88 12.01 -12.90
C GLU A 174 11.12 10.74 -12.50
N THR A 175 10.60 10.69 -11.27
CA THR A 175 9.79 9.57 -10.77
C THR A 175 8.52 9.39 -11.60
N ARG A 176 7.86 10.50 -11.96
CA ARG A 176 6.64 10.48 -12.79
C ARG A 176 6.93 9.91 -14.18
N ASP A 177 7.98 10.38 -14.85
CA ASP A 177 8.40 9.88 -16.16
C ASP A 177 8.77 8.38 -16.07
N SER A 178 9.37 7.92 -14.96
CA SER A 178 9.66 6.49 -14.76
C SER A 178 8.40 5.65 -14.58
N TRP A 179 7.41 6.17 -13.85
CA TRP A 179 6.14 5.50 -13.64
C TRP A 179 5.31 5.45 -14.92
N ASP A 180 5.25 6.55 -15.67
CA ASP A 180 4.50 6.63 -16.92
C ASP A 180 5.02 5.62 -17.94
N ARG A 181 6.35 5.49 -18.08
CA ARG A 181 6.94 4.42 -18.92
C ARG A 181 6.53 3.03 -18.45
N PHE A 182 6.54 2.78 -17.14
CA PHE A 182 6.08 1.51 -16.60
C PHE A 182 4.61 1.25 -16.94
N VAL A 183 3.75 2.25 -16.81
CA VAL A 183 2.33 2.12 -17.15
C VAL A 183 2.15 1.82 -18.64
N GLU A 184 2.82 2.59 -19.52
CA GLU A 184 2.78 2.39 -20.98
C GLU A 184 3.25 1.00 -21.41
N GLU A 185 4.26 0.44 -20.75
CA GLU A 185 4.84 -0.87 -21.09
C GLU A 185 3.96 -2.06 -20.66
N HIS A 186 3.08 -1.89 -19.66
CA HIS A 186 2.38 -3.02 -19.02
C HIS A 186 0.85 -2.93 -19.10
N PHE A 187 0.30 -1.76 -19.43
CA PHE A 187 -1.14 -1.55 -19.46
C PHE A 187 -1.57 -0.98 -20.81
N ASP A 188 -2.10 -1.85 -21.67
CA ASP A 188 -2.84 -1.46 -22.86
C ASP A 188 -4.19 -0.87 -22.44
N GLY A 189 -4.24 0.44 -22.24
CA GLY A 189 -5.43 1.09 -21.71
C GLY A 189 -6.67 0.89 -22.60
N PRO A 190 -7.83 0.44 -22.06
CA PRO A 190 -9.06 0.46 -22.83
C PRO A 190 -9.51 1.90 -23.15
N PRO A 191 -10.34 2.11 -24.21
CA PRO A 191 -10.90 3.43 -24.50
C PRO A 191 -11.68 3.98 -23.29
N GLY A 192 -11.26 5.12 -22.75
CA GLY A 192 -11.85 5.75 -21.54
C GLY A 192 -10.93 5.87 -20.33
N ILE A 193 -9.67 5.41 -20.43
CA ILE A 193 -8.68 5.42 -19.35
C ILE A 193 -8.25 6.82 -18.84
N GLU A 194 -8.65 7.89 -19.52
CA GLU A 194 -8.22 9.26 -19.18
C GLU A 194 -8.68 9.73 -17.78
N LEU A 195 -9.76 9.16 -17.24
CA LEU A 195 -10.34 9.59 -15.94
C LEU A 195 -9.73 8.89 -14.72
N ASP A 196 -9.27 7.64 -14.85
CA ASP A 196 -8.72 6.82 -13.76
C ASP A 196 -7.37 6.20 -14.16
N SER A 197 -6.60 6.92 -14.99
CA SER A 197 -5.30 6.45 -15.49
C SER A 197 -4.33 6.15 -14.34
N PRO A 198 -3.64 5.01 -14.36
CA PRO A 198 -2.60 4.70 -13.39
C PRO A 198 -1.49 5.74 -13.32
N SER A 199 -1.21 6.46 -14.41
CA SER A 199 -0.23 7.56 -14.48
C SER A 199 -0.54 8.72 -13.53
N SER A 200 -1.82 8.96 -13.25
CA SER A 200 -2.25 10.04 -12.36
C SER A 200 -1.92 9.78 -10.89
N TYR A 201 -1.58 8.52 -10.56
CA TYR A 201 -1.38 8.06 -9.19
C TYR A 201 -0.09 7.22 -9.13
N PRO A 202 1.09 7.83 -9.09
CA PRO A 202 2.33 7.07 -8.91
C PRO A 202 2.38 6.62 -7.44
N ILE A 203 2.07 5.35 -7.19
CA ILE A 203 1.73 4.86 -5.84
C ILE A 203 2.95 4.31 -5.10
N ALA A 204 3.09 4.76 -3.85
CA ALA A 204 4.03 4.29 -2.82
C ALA A 204 4.01 2.76 -2.59
N PHE A 205 5.20 2.17 -2.61
CA PHE A 205 5.51 0.87 -2.01
C PHE A 205 5.95 1.07 -0.55
#